data_AF-A0A7S6WQB5-F1
#
_entry.id   AF-A0A7S6WQB5-F1
#
_cell.length_a   1.000
_cell.length_b   1.000
_cell.length_c   1.000
_cell.angle_alpha   90.00
_cell.angle_beta   90.00
_cell.angle_gamma   90.00
#
_symmetry.space_group_name_H-M   'P 1'
#
loop_
_entity.id
_entity.type
_entity.pdbx_description
1 polymer ?
#
loop_
_entity_poly.entity_id
_entity_poly.type
_entity_poly.pdbx_seq_one_letter_code
_entity_poly.pdbx_strand_id
1 'polypeptide(L)'
;MSELLENLQSFREETSKSDNTRYYSWIDCNLVFRQKKTADDVLAKELFMFLASWGMLRNSFLLNHNWRILLPVIKILKDPRFKILQNASIDTVEANASLIITLKNELFSCLDSLKNKDDKNITVTLISKIITGAFACSVAYDKNVCSALHAIHLCQTFN
;
A
#
# COMPACT_ATOMS: atom_id res chain seq x y z
N MET A 1 22.55 5.60 -16.25
CA MET A 1 21.37 6.44 -15.93
C MET A 1 20.37 6.53 -17.09
N SER A 2 20.60 5.88 -18.25
CA SER A 2 19.72 5.90 -19.44
C SER A 2 18.57 4.87 -19.41
N GLU A 3 18.85 3.61 -19.09
CA GLU A 3 17.87 2.51 -19.17
C GLU A 3 16.68 2.66 -18.20
N LEU A 4 16.92 3.12 -16.96
CA LEU A 4 15.84 3.35 -15.99
C LEU A 4 14.88 4.44 -16.48
N LEU A 5 15.41 5.53 -17.02
CA LEU A 5 14.58 6.62 -17.54
C LEU A 5 13.78 6.16 -18.75
N GLU A 6 14.38 5.40 -19.66
CA GLU A 6 13.68 4.79 -20.81
C GLU A 6 12.56 3.85 -20.36
N ASN A 7 12.83 2.98 -19.38
CA ASN A 7 11.82 2.07 -18.82
C ASN A 7 10.67 2.84 -18.15
N LEU A 8 10.97 3.91 -17.40
CA LEU A 8 9.95 4.76 -16.77
C LEU A 8 9.13 5.53 -17.81
N GLN A 9 9.76 6.02 -18.88
CA GLN A 9 9.08 6.68 -20.00
C GLN A 9 8.14 5.71 -20.71
N SER A 10 8.64 4.54 -21.10
CA SER A 10 7.82 3.50 -21.74
C SER A 10 6.65 3.09 -20.85
N PHE A 11 6.89 2.84 -19.56
CA PHE A 11 5.84 2.55 -18.60
C PHE A 11 4.80 3.67 -18.52
N ARG A 12 5.23 4.94 -18.47
CA ARG A 12 4.34 6.11 -18.44
C ARG A 12 3.51 6.21 -19.71
N GLU A 13 4.13 6.02 -20.88
CA GLU A 13 3.43 6.06 -22.16
C GLU A 13 2.39 4.94 -22.25
N GLU A 14 2.76 3.71 -21.90
CA GLU A 14 1.83 2.57 -21.87
C GLU A 14 0.66 2.78 -20.91
N THR A 15 0.94 3.25 -19.70
CA THR A 15 -0.11 3.52 -18.71
C THR A 15 -1.03 4.67 -19.12
N SER A 16 -0.51 5.69 -19.81
CA SER A 16 -1.30 6.83 -20.29
C SER A 16 -2.25 6.53 -21.46
N LYS A 17 -2.14 5.36 -22.10
CA LYS A 17 -3.00 4.98 -23.24
C LYS A 17 -4.45 4.69 -22.83
N SER A 18 -4.71 4.41 -21.55
CA SER A 18 -6.05 4.10 -21.07
C SER A 18 -6.17 4.33 -19.57
N ASP A 19 -7.22 5.02 -19.17
CA ASP A 19 -7.58 5.23 -17.76
C ASP A 19 -8.18 3.95 -17.13
N ASN A 20 -8.56 2.95 -17.95
CA ASN A 20 -9.18 1.70 -17.48
C ASN A 20 -8.15 0.60 -17.17
N THR A 21 -6.93 0.95 -16.78
CA THR A 21 -5.88 -0.02 -16.45
C THR A 21 -5.78 -0.26 -14.96
N ARG A 22 -5.24 -1.42 -14.57
CA ARG A 22 -4.98 -1.76 -13.15
C ARG A 22 -4.08 -0.73 -12.44
N TYR A 23 -3.31 0.06 -13.18
CA TYR A 23 -2.42 1.08 -12.61
C TYR A 23 -3.20 2.25 -12.02
N TYR A 24 -4.33 2.63 -12.63
CA TYR A 24 -5.20 3.68 -12.12
C TYR A 24 -5.88 3.31 -10.80
N SER A 25 -6.04 2.01 -10.49
CA SER A 25 -6.55 1.59 -9.17
C SER A 25 -5.74 2.13 -7.99
N TRP A 26 -4.43 2.38 -8.18
CA TRP A 26 -3.63 3.07 -7.17
C TRP A 26 -3.92 4.57 -7.11
N ILE A 27 -4.10 5.21 -8.27
CA ILE A 27 -4.42 6.64 -8.37
C ILE A 27 -5.76 6.90 -7.67
N ASP A 28 -6.78 6.11 -7.98
CA ASP A 28 -8.12 6.23 -7.38
C ASP A 28 -8.08 6.03 -5.87
N CYS A 29 -7.39 4.97 -5.41
CA CYS A 29 -7.16 4.70 -4.00
C CYS A 29 -6.45 5.88 -3.31
N ASN A 30 -5.29 6.33 -3.82
CA ASN A 30 -4.56 7.42 -3.20
C ASN A 30 -5.35 8.73 -3.20
N LEU A 31 -6.11 9.00 -4.27
CA LEU A 31 -6.92 10.21 -4.39
C LEU A 31 -7.96 10.30 -3.26
N VAL A 32 -8.69 9.20 -2.98
CA VAL A 32 -9.69 9.22 -1.90
C VAL A 32 -9.05 9.35 -0.51
N PHE A 33 -7.90 8.72 -0.29
CA PHE A 33 -7.16 8.84 0.97
C PHE A 33 -6.56 10.24 1.17
N ARG A 34 -6.08 10.87 0.10
CA ARG A 34 -5.58 12.25 0.15
C ARG A 34 -6.68 13.23 0.51
N GLN A 35 -7.89 13.03 0.00
CA GLN A 35 -9.01 13.94 0.23
C GLN A 35 -9.53 13.88 1.68
N LYS A 36 -9.46 12.73 2.36
CA LYS A 36 -9.88 12.48 3.77
C LYS A 36 -11.30 12.92 4.17
N LYS A 37 -12.08 13.50 3.26
CA LYS A 37 -13.47 13.94 3.46
C LYS A 37 -14.50 12.87 3.09
N THR A 38 -14.03 11.70 2.66
CA THR A 38 -14.86 10.63 2.14
C THR A 38 -15.31 9.69 3.26
N ALA A 39 -16.49 9.08 3.11
CA ALA A 39 -16.99 8.07 4.03
C ALA A 39 -16.05 6.86 4.11
N ASP A 40 -15.99 6.22 5.29
CA ASP A 40 -15.10 5.08 5.55
C ASP A 40 -15.37 3.92 4.59
N ASP A 41 -16.62 3.71 4.18
CA ASP A 41 -17.02 2.72 3.19
C ASP A 41 -16.37 2.95 1.83
N VAL A 42 -16.19 4.20 1.42
CA VAL A 42 -15.55 4.52 0.14
C VAL A 42 -14.05 4.24 0.25
N LEU A 43 -13.41 4.68 1.33
CA LEU A 43 -11.99 4.38 1.57
C LEU A 43 -11.73 2.86 1.59
N ALA A 44 -12.58 2.11 2.27
CA ALA A 44 -12.48 0.66 2.34
C ALA A 44 -12.68 -0.01 0.97
N LYS A 45 -13.66 0.44 0.18
CA LYS A 45 -13.90 -0.09 -1.17
C LYS A 45 -12.74 0.20 -2.11
N GLU A 46 -12.25 1.44 -2.15
CA GLU A 46 -11.12 1.82 -3.02
C GLU A 46 -9.85 1.07 -2.64
N LEU A 47 -9.55 0.96 -1.34
CA LEU A 47 -8.43 0.16 -0.86
C LEU A 47 -8.59 -1.32 -1.26
N PHE A 48 -9.78 -1.89 -1.11
CA PHE A 48 -10.06 -3.27 -1.48
C PHE A 48 -9.88 -3.51 -2.99
N MET A 49 -10.34 -2.58 -3.83
CA MET A 49 -10.19 -2.65 -5.29
C MET A 49 -8.72 -2.52 -5.72
N PHE A 50 -7.95 -1.61 -5.11
CA PHE A 50 -6.51 -1.53 -5.31
C PHE A 50 -5.83 -2.85 -4.91
N LEU A 51 -6.10 -3.37 -3.72
CA LEU A 51 -5.54 -4.64 -3.27
C LEU A 51 -5.91 -5.81 -4.21
N ALA A 52 -7.13 -5.84 -4.75
CA ALA A 52 -7.56 -6.80 -5.75
C ALA A 52 -6.77 -6.70 -7.06
N SER A 53 -6.68 -5.49 -7.62
CA SER A 53 -5.93 -5.19 -8.84
C SER A 53 -4.45 -5.53 -8.74
N TRP A 54 -3.90 -5.60 -7.53
CA TRP A 54 -2.50 -5.95 -7.27
C TRP A 54 -2.32 -7.35 -6.66
N GLY A 55 -3.35 -8.19 -6.74
CA GLY A 55 -3.29 -9.62 -6.41
C GLY A 55 -3.18 -9.92 -4.91
N MET A 56 -3.48 -8.95 -4.04
CA MET A 56 -3.39 -9.13 -2.59
C MET A 56 -4.54 -9.95 -2.03
N LEU A 57 -5.72 -9.93 -2.66
CA LEU A 57 -6.83 -10.79 -2.21
C LEU A 57 -6.44 -12.27 -2.29
N ARG A 58 -6.09 -12.77 -3.48
CA ARG A 58 -5.71 -14.18 -3.69
C ARG A 58 -4.49 -14.63 -2.88
N ASN A 59 -3.59 -13.70 -2.55
CA ASN A 59 -2.33 -13.96 -1.85
C ASN A 59 -2.41 -13.68 -0.34
N SER A 60 -3.60 -13.46 0.22
CA SER A 60 -3.81 -13.27 1.66
C SER A 60 -5.12 -13.90 2.11
N PHE A 61 -5.45 -13.74 3.40
CA PHE A 61 -6.74 -14.15 3.95
C PHE A 61 -7.93 -13.38 3.35
N LEU A 62 -7.68 -12.17 2.79
CA LEU A 62 -8.71 -11.30 2.24
C LEU A 62 -9.53 -11.92 1.10
N LEU A 63 -9.06 -12.99 0.46
CA LEU A 63 -9.80 -13.72 -0.58
C LEU A 63 -11.21 -14.14 -0.14
N ASN A 64 -11.37 -14.49 1.13
CA ASN A 64 -12.62 -15.00 1.69
C ASN A 64 -13.53 -13.90 2.26
N HIS A 65 -13.15 -12.63 2.08
CA HIS A 65 -13.85 -11.49 2.67
C HIS A 65 -14.26 -10.47 1.63
N ASN A 66 -15.23 -9.63 1.98
CA ASN A 66 -15.54 -8.41 1.23
C ASN A 66 -14.88 -7.19 1.88
N TRP A 67 -14.95 -6.04 1.21
CA TRP A 67 -14.35 -4.77 1.62
C TRP A 67 -14.61 -4.35 3.08
N ARG A 68 -15.70 -4.79 3.72
CA ARG A 68 -16.02 -4.43 5.11
C ARG A 68 -14.96 -4.90 6.10
N ILE A 69 -14.19 -5.94 5.75
CA ILE A 69 -13.07 -6.42 6.57
C ILE A 69 -12.02 -5.32 6.78
N LEU A 70 -11.93 -4.34 5.88
CA LEU A 70 -10.97 -3.23 5.97
C LEU A 70 -11.48 -2.05 6.83
N LEU A 71 -12.72 -2.05 7.33
CA LEU A 71 -13.22 -0.93 8.14
C LEU A 71 -12.36 -0.65 9.39
N PRO A 72 -11.87 -1.65 10.16
CA PRO A 72 -10.92 -1.42 11.24
C PRO A 72 -9.59 -0.84 10.76
N VAL A 73 -9.11 -1.28 9.58
CA VAL A 73 -7.90 -0.74 8.94
C VAL A 73 -8.08 0.73 8.59
N ILE A 74 -9.24 1.14 8.06
CA ILE A 74 -9.54 2.55 7.73
C ILE A 74 -9.44 3.44 8.97
N LYS A 75 -9.85 2.97 10.15
CA LYS A 75 -9.73 3.75 11.39
C LYS A 75 -8.28 4.09 11.72
N ILE A 76 -7.36 3.14 11.53
CA ILE A 76 -5.92 3.36 11.70
C ILE A 76 -5.40 4.34 10.64
N LEU A 77 -5.75 4.13 9.36
CA LEU A 77 -5.29 4.99 8.26
C LEU A 77 -5.78 6.44 8.36
N LYS A 78 -6.90 6.68 9.06
CA LYS A 78 -7.44 8.03 9.33
C LYS A 78 -6.88 8.68 10.58
N ASP A 79 -6.11 7.97 11.40
CA ASP A 79 -5.53 8.53 12.61
C ASP A 79 -4.67 9.78 12.26
N PRO A 80 -4.95 10.95 12.87
CA PRO A 80 -4.21 12.17 12.61
C PRO A 80 -2.70 12.05 12.81
N ARG A 81 -2.23 11.11 13.66
CA ARG A 81 -0.80 10.83 13.88
C ARG A 81 -0.08 10.57 12.56
N PHE A 82 -0.70 9.85 11.64
CA PHE A 82 -0.10 9.45 10.36
C PHE A 82 -0.30 10.47 9.25
N LYS A 83 -0.99 11.61 9.50
CA LYS A 83 -1.30 12.59 8.45
C LYS A 83 -0.05 13.16 7.77
N ILE A 84 1.05 13.32 8.50
CA ILE A 84 2.33 13.82 7.98
C ILE A 84 2.93 12.91 6.90
N LEU A 85 2.55 11.63 6.87
CA LEU A 85 3.03 10.66 5.88
C LEU A 85 2.31 10.80 4.53
N GLN A 86 1.14 11.46 4.46
CA GLN A 86 0.35 11.51 3.23
C GLN A 86 1.09 12.25 2.10
N ASN A 87 1.46 11.50 1.06
CA ASN A 87 2.17 11.97 -0.13
C ASN A 87 3.40 12.83 0.25
N ALA A 88 4.08 12.41 1.31
CA ALA A 88 5.20 13.12 1.91
C ALA A 88 6.43 13.12 0.99
N SER A 89 7.27 14.15 1.12
CA SER A 89 8.59 14.17 0.49
C SER A 89 9.51 13.10 1.10
N ILE A 90 10.59 12.77 0.40
CA ILE A 90 11.61 11.84 0.90
C ILE A 90 12.16 12.32 2.26
N ASP A 91 12.55 13.59 2.37
CA ASP A 91 13.05 14.18 3.63
C ASP A 91 12.05 14.03 4.79
N THR A 92 10.76 14.21 4.50
CA THR A 92 9.70 14.05 5.50
C THR A 92 9.55 12.59 5.92
N VAL A 93 9.60 11.66 4.95
CA VAL A 93 9.56 10.22 5.21
C VAL A 93 10.74 9.79 6.06
N GLU A 94 11.95 10.24 5.74
CA GLU A 94 13.17 9.93 6.48
C GLU A 94 13.11 10.44 7.92
N ALA A 95 12.71 11.71 8.11
CA ALA A 95 12.56 12.30 9.44
C ALA A 95 11.47 11.62 10.29
N ASN A 96 10.52 10.93 9.66
CA ASN A 96 9.39 10.26 10.32
C ASN A 96 9.41 8.73 10.13
N ALA A 97 10.57 8.13 9.90
CA ALA A 97 10.69 6.68 9.65
C ALA A 97 10.08 5.85 10.78
N SER A 98 10.28 6.25 12.05
CA SER A 98 9.69 5.58 13.22
C SER A 98 8.16 5.51 13.17
N LEU A 99 7.51 6.54 12.63
CA LEU A 99 6.06 6.61 12.50
C LEU A 99 5.54 5.62 11.44
N ILE A 100 6.33 5.35 10.40
CA ILE A 100 6.01 4.31 9.40
C ILE A 100 6.09 2.93 10.03
N ILE A 101 7.07 2.68 10.89
CA ILE A 101 7.19 1.42 11.64
C ILE A 101 6.00 1.25 12.60
N THR A 102 5.61 2.32 13.31
CA THR A 102 4.40 2.31 14.15
C THR A 102 3.16 1.96 13.34
N LEU A 103 2.95 2.64 12.20
CA LEU A 103 1.82 2.37 11.31
C LEU A 103 1.82 0.90 10.83
N LYS A 104 2.98 0.39 10.41
CA LYS A 104 3.13 -1.01 9.97
C LYS A 104 2.71 -1.98 11.06
N ASN A 105 3.18 -1.77 12.29
CA ASN A 105 2.89 -2.64 13.42
C ASN A 105 1.40 -2.59 13.80
N GLU A 106 0.81 -1.40 13.85
CA GLU A 106 -0.63 -1.23 14.13
C GLU A 106 -1.49 -1.91 13.04
N LEU A 107 -1.11 -1.77 11.76
CA LEU A 107 -1.78 -2.46 10.65
C LEU A 107 -1.65 -3.98 10.75
N PHE A 108 -0.46 -4.50 11.10
CA PHE A 108 -0.23 -5.92 11.27
C PHE A 108 -1.11 -6.48 12.40
N SER A 109 -1.07 -5.87 13.58
CA SER A 109 -1.89 -6.29 14.72
C SER A 109 -3.38 -6.23 14.41
N CYS A 110 -3.82 -5.20 13.69
CA CYS A 110 -5.21 -5.08 13.24
C CYS A 110 -5.60 -6.23 12.31
N LEU A 111 -4.82 -6.49 11.25
CA LEU A 111 -5.12 -7.58 10.33
C LEU A 111 -5.07 -8.95 11.01
N ASP A 112 -4.12 -9.15 11.94
CA ASP A 112 -3.97 -10.42 12.65
C ASP A 112 -5.20 -10.70 13.53
N SER A 113 -5.77 -9.67 14.15
CA SER A 113 -7.03 -9.79 14.92
C SER A 113 -8.26 -10.13 14.06
N LEU A 114 -8.21 -9.89 12.75
CA LEU A 114 -9.30 -10.15 11.81
C LEU A 114 -9.18 -11.52 11.13
N LYS A 115 -8.01 -12.15 11.26
CA LYS A 115 -7.65 -13.40 10.62
C LYS A 115 -8.14 -14.58 11.47
N ASN A 116 -8.65 -15.63 10.83
CA ASN A 116 -8.91 -16.90 11.51
C ASN A 116 -7.61 -17.70 11.69
N LYS A 117 -7.65 -18.72 12.54
CA LYS A 117 -6.47 -19.57 12.82
C LYS A 117 -5.93 -20.24 11.54
N ASP A 118 -6.83 -20.69 10.67
CA ASP A 118 -6.49 -21.44 9.45
C ASP A 118 -6.22 -20.55 8.23
N ASP A 119 -6.34 -19.23 8.37
CA ASP A 119 -6.13 -18.27 7.29
C ASP A 119 -4.63 -18.05 7.01
N LYS A 120 -4.32 -17.77 5.73
CA LYS A 120 -2.97 -17.45 5.24
C LYS A 120 -2.34 -16.32 6.06
N ASN A 121 -1.04 -16.47 6.36
CA ASN A 121 -0.27 -15.46 7.07
C ASN A 121 -0.30 -14.09 6.37
N ILE A 122 -0.27 -13.03 7.18
CA ILE A 122 -0.16 -11.65 6.71
C ILE A 122 1.26 -11.42 6.20
N THR A 123 1.37 -10.97 4.96
CA THR A 123 2.67 -10.74 4.32
C THR A 123 3.11 -9.29 4.47
N VAL A 124 4.42 -9.06 4.49
CA VAL A 124 5.02 -7.73 4.40
C VAL A 124 4.55 -6.99 3.14
N THR A 125 4.39 -7.71 2.04
CA THR A 125 3.86 -7.14 0.78
C THR A 125 2.43 -6.62 0.95
N LEU A 126 1.56 -7.32 1.68
CA LEU A 126 0.20 -6.84 1.94
C LEU A 126 0.24 -5.53 2.75
N ILE A 127 0.99 -5.50 3.86
CA ILE A 127 1.09 -4.32 4.72
C ILE A 127 1.66 -3.12 3.95
N SER A 128 2.79 -3.31 3.27
CA SER A 128 3.41 -2.24 2.48
C SER A 128 2.53 -1.76 1.33
N LYS A 129 1.71 -2.64 0.71
CA LYS A 129 0.70 -2.20 -0.27
C LYS A 129 -0.41 -1.38 0.36
N ILE A 130 -0.90 -1.73 1.54
CA ILE A 130 -1.88 -0.90 2.26
C ILE A 130 -1.31 0.50 2.49
N ILE A 131 -0.06 0.61 2.97
CA ILE A 131 0.61 1.89 3.17
C ILE A 131 0.83 2.64 1.85
N THR A 132 1.27 1.95 0.80
CA THR A 132 1.49 2.53 -0.54
C THR A 132 0.19 3.09 -1.13
N GLY A 133 -0.91 2.35 -1.03
CA GLY A 133 -2.21 2.76 -1.54
C GLY A 133 -2.80 3.94 -0.76
N ALA A 134 -2.66 3.93 0.57
CA ALA A 134 -3.24 4.97 1.42
C ALA A 134 -2.39 6.25 1.46
N PHE A 135 -1.08 6.14 1.70
CA PHE A 135 -0.21 7.27 2.01
C PHE A 135 0.78 7.63 0.91
N ALA A 136 1.08 6.72 -0.04
CA ALA A 136 2.15 6.93 -1.05
C ALA A 136 3.51 7.34 -0.45
N CYS A 137 3.79 6.98 0.80
CA CYS A 137 5.00 7.35 1.53
C CYS A 137 6.06 6.25 1.57
N SER A 138 5.75 5.10 0.97
CA SER A 138 6.60 3.93 0.90
C SER A 138 6.27 3.16 -0.37
N VAL A 139 7.22 2.36 -0.84
CA VAL A 139 7.02 1.41 -1.93
C VAL A 139 6.43 0.10 -1.39
N ALA A 140 5.83 -0.70 -2.27
CA ALA A 140 5.44 -2.06 -1.90
C ALA A 140 6.67 -2.96 -1.82
N TYR A 141 6.90 -3.59 -0.66
CA TYR A 141 7.96 -4.58 -0.47
C TYR A 141 7.51 -5.93 -1.03
N ASP A 142 7.37 -5.97 -2.36
CA ASP A 142 7.16 -7.21 -3.12
C ASP A 142 8.48 -7.84 -3.56
N LYS A 143 8.40 -9.01 -4.20
CA LYS A 143 9.57 -9.77 -4.65
C LYS A 143 10.52 -8.92 -5.50
N ASN A 144 10.00 -8.07 -6.38
CA ASN A 144 10.83 -7.30 -7.31
C ASN A 144 11.59 -6.21 -6.56
N VAL A 145 10.91 -5.47 -5.67
CA VAL A 145 11.55 -4.46 -4.82
C VAL A 145 12.59 -5.11 -3.90
N CYS A 146 12.25 -6.20 -3.22
CA CYS A 146 13.20 -6.92 -2.37
C CYS A 146 14.41 -7.43 -3.17
N SER A 147 14.21 -7.99 -4.38
CA SER A 147 15.32 -8.41 -5.23
C SER A 147 16.19 -7.23 -5.69
N ALA A 148 15.60 -6.08 -6.01
CA ALA A 148 16.36 -4.88 -6.39
C ALA A 148 17.19 -4.36 -5.20
N LEU A 149 16.60 -4.27 -4.01
CA LEU A 149 17.31 -3.88 -2.78
C LEU A 149 18.45 -4.85 -2.44
N HIS A 150 18.23 -6.16 -2.64
CA HIS A 150 19.27 -7.18 -2.48
C HIS A 150 20.47 -6.90 -3.41
N ALA A 151 20.20 -6.62 -4.68
CA ALA A 151 21.23 -6.43 -5.70
C ALA A 151 22.14 -5.23 -5.39
N ILE A 152 21.66 -4.26 -4.61
CA ILE A 152 22.43 -3.08 -4.18
C ILE A 152 22.87 -3.16 -2.71
N HIS A 153 22.84 -4.34 -2.10
CA HIS A 153 23.25 -4.60 -0.71
C HIS A 153 22.49 -3.77 0.35
N LEU A 154 21.24 -3.43 0.08
CA LEU A 154 20.35 -2.78 1.06
C LEU A 154 19.44 -3.79 1.76
N CYS A 155 18.89 -3.38 2.90
CA CYS A 155 17.94 -4.16 3.67
C CYS A 155 16.68 -4.44 2.84
N GLN A 156 16.28 -5.71 2.79
CA GLN A 156 15.16 -6.19 1.97
C GLN A 156 13.89 -6.40 2.78
N THR A 157 13.96 -6.19 4.09
CA THR A 157 12.86 -6.40 5.01
C THR A 157 12.25 -5.06 5.39
N PHE A 158 10.93 -5.03 5.44
CA PHE A 158 10.18 -3.93 6.00
C PHE A 158 10.04 -4.19 7.51
N ASN A 159 11.16 -4.05 8.22
CA ASN A 159 11.29 -4.33 9.65
C ASN A 159 10.51 -3.37 10.52
#